data_AF-A0A2S5X3J0-F1
#
_entry.id   AF-A0A2S5X3J0-F1
#
_cell.length_a   1.000
_cell.length_b   1.000
_cell.length_c   1.000
_cell.angle_alpha   90.00
_cell.angle_beta   90.00
_cell.angle_gamma   90.00
#
_symmetry.space_group_name_H-M   'P 1'
#
loop_
_entity.id
_entity.type
_entity.pdbx_description
1 polymer ?
#
loop_
_entity_poly.entity_id
_entity_poly.type
_entity_poly.pdbx_seq_one_letter_code
_entity_poly.pdbx_strand_id
1 'polypeptide(L)'
;MREIVVAFPDIHWSIEDLVIGHSSPAARLRVAGTHMGQFEQLAPTGQRVDIQDLAIYRYEDVKITRCWGDLEAVLRDTLLTRVE
;
A
#
# COMPACT_ATOMS: atom_id res chain seq x y z
N MET A 1 2.87 -0.18 8.02
CA MET A 1 3.98 -0.34 7.04
C MET A 1 4.97 -1.47 7.36
N ARG A 2 5.56 -1.59 8.56
CA ARG A 2 6.48 -2.71 8.88
C ARG A 2 5.84 -4.09 8.64
N GLU A 3 4.59 -4.26 9.06
CA GLU A 3 3.83 -5.49 8.84
C GLU A 3 3.67 -5.79 7.34
N ILE A 4 3.25 -4.81 6.54
CA ILE A 4 3.11 -4.96 5.08
C ILE A 4 4.41 -5.44 4.43
N VAL A 5 5.56 -4.84 4.77
CA VAL A 5 6.86 -5.25 4.18
C VAL A 5 7.26 -6.66 4.61
N VAL A 6 6.85 -7.12 5.80
CA VAL A 6 7.08 -8.50 6.24
C VAL A 6 6.12 -9.48 5.54
N ALA A 7 4.86 -9.09 5.37
CA ALA A 7 3.85 -9.89 4.69
C ALA A 7 4.07 -10.00 3.18
N PHE A 8 4.63 -8.97 2.57
CA PHE A 8 4.90 -8.85 1.15
C PHE A 8 6.37 -8.39 0.96
N PRO A 9 7.36 -9.29 1.08
CA PRO A 9 8.78 -8.92 1.05
C PRO A 9 9.25 -8.37 -0.29
N ASP A 10 8.52 -8.62 -1.38
CA ASP A 10 8.75 -8.11 -2.73
C ASP A 10 7.83 -6.92 -3.09
N ILE A 11 7.15 -6.33 -2.09
CA ILE A 11 6.23 -5.22 -2.34
C ILE A 11 6.96 -3.99 -2.85
N HIS A 12 6.38 -3.38 -3.88
CA HIS A 12 6.86 -2.13 -4.44
C HIS A 12 5.70 -1.22 -4.81
N TRP A 13 5.98 0.08 -4.78
CA TRP A 13 5.08 1.13 -5.20
C TRP A 13 5.65 1.82 -6.43
N SER A 14 4.82 2.06 -7.43
CA SER A 14 5.11 2.95 -8.54
C SER A 14 4.14 4.13 -8.52
N ILE A 15 4.66 5.34 -8.66
CA ILE A 15 3.84 6.54 -8.75
C ILE A 15 3.21 6.59 -10.14
N GLU A 16 1.88 6.55 -10.20
CA GLU A 16 1.13 6.71 -11.45
C GLU A 16 0.65 8.15 -11.65
N ASP A 17 0.34 8.86 -10.56
CA ASP A 17 -0.01 10.28 -10.58
C ASP A 17 0.39 10.95 -9.26
N LEU A 18 0.74 12.23 -9.34
CA LEU A 18 1.18 13.03 -8.20
C LEU A 18 0.66 14.47 -8.32
N VAL A 19 -0.20 14.84 -7.39
CA VAL A 19 -0.72 16.20 -7.25
C VAL A 19 0.01 16.89 -6.09
N ILE A 20 0.78 17.92 -6.40
CA ILE A 20 1.47 18.75 -5.41
C ILE A 20 0.77 20.11 -5.36
N GLY A 21 -0.01 20.35 -4.30
CA GLY A 21 -0.62 21.64 -4.00
C GLY A 21 0.00 22.31 -2.78
N HIS A 22 -0.49 23.51 -2.44
CA HIS A 22 0.00 24.29 -1.27
C HIS A 22 -0.26 23.62 0.09
N SER A 23 -1.06 22.56 0.14
CA SER A 23 -1.48 21.89 1.38
C SER A 23 -0.73 20.58 1.62
N SER A 24 -1.08 19.53 0.90
CA SER A 24 -0.57 18.18 1.13
C SER A 24 -0.55 17.44 -0.20
N PRO A 25 0.61 16.89 -0.64
CA PRO A 25 0.67 16.09 -1.84
C PRO A 25 -0.25 14.88 -1.75
N ALA A 26 -0.91 14.57 -2.84
CA ALA A 26 -1.68 13.34 -3.03
C ALA A 26 -1.05 12.53 -4.16
N ALA A 27 -0.92 11.22 -3.98
CA ALA A 27 -0.40 10.32 -4.99
C ALA A 27 -1.39 9.20 -5.26
N ARG A 28 -1.57 8.90 -6.55
CA ARG A 28 -2.16 7.65 -7.01
C ARG A 28 -1.01 6.71 -7.34
N LEU A 29 -0.98 5.58 -6.67
CA LEU A 29 0.11 4.62 -6.72
C LEU A 29 -0.43 3.30 -7.27
N ARG A 30 0.44 2.56 -7.94
CA ARG A 30 0.24 1.14 -8.17
C ARG A 30 1.15 0.36 -7.24
N VAL A 31 0.58 -0.65 -6.57
CA VAL A 31 1.25 -1.44 -5.55
C VAL A 31 1.16 -2.89 -5.94
N ALA A 32 2.31 -3.56 -6.01
CA ALA A 32 2.35 -4.96 -6.37
C ALA A 32 3.34 -5.72 -5.49
N GLY A 33 3.01 -6.97 -5.18
CA GLY A 33 3.77 -7.83 -4.27
C GLY A 33 3.13 -9.21 -4.14
N THR A 34 3.79 -10.10 -3.43
CA THR A 34 3.37 -11.48 -3.21
C THR A 34 3.16 -11.70 -1.72
N HIS A 35 1.99 -12.23 -1.33
CA HIS A 35 1.66 -12.48 0.07
C HIS A 35 2.41 -13.71 0.60
N MET A 36 3.59 -13.48 1.18
CA MET A 36 4.53 -14.51 1.62
C MET A 36 4.71 -14.59 3.14
N GLY A 37 4.28 -13.57 3.87
CA GLY A 37 4.24 -13.56 5.34
C GLY A 37 2.82 -13.42 5.85
N GLN A 38 2.64 -13.51 7.16
CA GLN A 38 1.33 -13.27 7.77
C GLN A 38 0.96 -11.79 7.66
N PHE A 39 -0.24 -11.53 7.14
CA PHE A 39 -0.85 -10.20 7.10
C PHE A 39 -2.10 -10.21 7.98
N GLU A 40 -2.02 -9.56 9.13
CA GLU A 40 -3.06 -9.60 10.15
C GLU A 40 -3.46 -11.03 10.55
N GLN A 41 -4.70 -11.46 10.26
CA GLN A 41 -5.20 -12.81 10.53
C GLN A 41 -5.10 -13.74 9.31
N LEU A 42 -4.56 -13.25 8.19
CA LEU A 42 -4.40 -14.03 6.97
C LEU A 42 -3.03 -14.70 6.96
N ALA A 43 -3.04 -16.04 6.91
CA ALA A 43 -1.85 -16.82 6.63
C ALA A 43 -1.32 -16.51 5.22
N PRO A 44 -0.01 -16.66 4.95
CA PRO A 44 0.57 -16.37 3.63
C PRO A 44 -0.13 -17.20 2.54
N THR A 45 -0.77 -16.52 1.58
CA THR A 45 -1.56 -17.18 0.54
C THR A 45 -0.76 -17.50 -0.71
N GLY A 46 0.43 -16.92 -0.88
CA GLY A 46 1.22 -16.99 -2.11
C GLY A 46 0.62 -16.22 -3.28
N GLN A 47 -0.52 -15.56 -3.09
CA GLN A 47 -1.16 -14.76 -4.14
C GLN A 47 -0.33 -13.52 -4.46
N ARG A 48 -0.22 -13.22 -5.75
CA ARG A 48 0.29 -11.94 -6.21
C ARG A 48 -0.83 -10.90 -6.24
N VAL A 49 -0.60 -9.80 -5.54
CA VAL A 49 -1.45 -8.60 -5.59
C VAL A 49 -0.88 -7.60 -6.58
N ASP A 50 -1.76 -6.89 -7.25
CA ASP A 50 -1.45 -5.78 -8.13
C ASP A 50 -2.65 -4.81 -8.14
N ILE A 51 -2.55 -3.77 -7.32
CA ILE A 51 -3.66 -2.92 -6.89
C ILE A 51 -3.34 -1.44 -7.04
N GLN A 52 -4.37 -0.61 -7.02
CA GLN A 52 -4.22 0.83 -6.86
C GLN A 52 -4.24 1.18 -5.37
N ASP A 53 -3.41 2.15 -4.97
CA ASP A 53 -3.40 2.78 -3.65
C ASP A 53 -3.52 4.31 -3.82
N LEU A 54 -4.25 4.97 -2.91
CA LEU A 54 -4.40 6.41 -2.88
C LEU A 54 -3.91 6.93 -1.54
N ALA A 55 -2.88 7.78 -1.57
CA ALA A 55 -2.26 8.32 -0.37
C ALA A 55 -2.16 9.84 -0.40
N ILE A 56 -2.52 10.46 0.72
CA ILE A 56 -2.29 11.88 1.01
C ILE A 56 -1.16 11.96 2.04
N TYR A 57 -0.24 12.90 1.83
CA TYR A 57 0.97 13.04 2.63
C TYR A 57 1.04 14.43 3.26
N ARG A 58 1.25 14.48 4.59
CA ARG A 58 1.68 15.71 5.27
C ARG A 58 3.19 15.77 5.28
N TYR A 59 3.73 16.93 4.93
CA TYR A 59 5.16 17.22 4.98
C TYR A 59 5.44 18.36 5.96
N GLU A 60 6.59 18.27 6.62
CA GLU A 60 7.26 19.37 7.31
C GLU A 60 8.70 19.40 6.79
N ASP A 61 9.09 20.53 6.20
CA ASP A 61 10.33 20.70 5.43
C ASP A 61 10.53 19.61 4.36
N VAL A 62 11.44 18.68 4.60
CA VAL A 62 11.85 17.60 3.69
C VAL A 62 11.35 16.22 4.12
N LYS A 63 10.51 16.15 5.16
CA LYS A 63 10.07 14.89 5.76
C LYS A 63 8.56 14.71 5.66
N ILE A 64 8.14 13.50 5.30
CA ILE A 64 6.76 13.04 5.48
C ILE A 64 6.54 12.83 6.98
N THR A 65 5.63 13.57 7.58
CA THR A 65 5.27 13.43 9.00
C THR A 65 3.97 12.66 9.19
N ARG A 66 3.13 12.58 8.15
CA ARG A 66 1.91 11.77 8.17
C ARG A 66 1.56 11.27 6.78
N CYS A 67 0.99 10.08 6.73
CA CYS A 67 0.38 9.50 5.54
C CYS A 67 -1.05 9.08 5.91
N TRP A 68 -2.00 9.35 5.03
CA TRP A 68 -3.36 8.84 5.11
C TRP A 68 -3.66 8.12 3.79
N GLY A 69 -4.17 6.91 3.89
CA GLY A 69 -4.55 6.07 2.75
C GLY A 69 -5.26 4.83 3.26
N ASP A 70 -5.63 3.96 2.34
CA ASP A 70 -6.46 2.77 2.59
C ASP A 70 -5.78 1.46 2.18
N LEU A 71 -4.47 1.49 1.85
CA LEU A 71 -3.69 0.34 1.39
C LEU A 71 -3.97 -0.97 2.14
N GLU A 72 -3.98 -0.95 3.48
CA GLU A 72 -4.21 -2.16 4.29
C GLU A 72 -5.60 -2.76 4.05
N ALA A 73 -6.64 -1.92 3.93
CA ALA A 73 -7.99 -2.37 3.63
C ALA A 73 -8.10 -2.91 2.19
N VAL A 74 -7.48 -2.23 1.22
CA VAL A 74 -7.48 -2.66 -0.19
C VAL A 74 -6.74 -4.00 -0.36
N LEU A 75 -5.59 -4.17 0.30
CA LEU A 75 -4.84 -5.44 0.28
C LEU A 75 -5.66 -6.58 0.89
N ARG A 76 -6.29 -6.35 2.04
CA ARG A 76 -7.14 -7.35 2.69
C ARG A 76 -8.28 -7.79 1.78
N ASP A 77 -9.02 -6.84 1.22
CA ASP A 77 -10.14 -7.12 0.33
C ASP A 77 -9.66 -7.90 -0.90
N THR A 78 -8.54 -7.50 -1.48
CA THR A 78 -7.93 -8.19 -2.62
C THR A 78 -7.55 -9.64 -2.31
N LEU A 79 -7.01 -9.91 -1.12
CA LEU A 79 -6.66 -11.27 -0.70
C LEU A 79 -7.90 -12.12 -0.41
N LEU A 80 -8.95 -11.53 0.16
CA LEU A 80 -10.19 -12.24 0.49
C LEU A 80 -11.05 -12.55 -0.74
N THR A 81 -11.04 -11.67 -1.75
CA THR A 81 -11.86 -11.81 -2.96
C THR A 81 -11.27 -12.76 -4.00
N ARG A 82 -9.98 -13.10 -3.92
CA ARG A 82 -9.29 -13.99 -4.88
C ARG A 82 -9.10 -15.43 -4.40
N VAL A 83 -9.73 -15.83 -3.30
CA VAL A 83 -9.75 -17.22 -2.84
C VAL A 83 -10.87 -17.97 -3.57
N GLU A 84 -10.58 -18.42 -4.79
CA GLU A 84 -11.32 -19.51 -5.46
C GLU A 84 -10.39 -20.71 -5.64
#